data_AF-A0A8C9LH07-F1
#
_entry.id   AF-A0A8C9LH07-F1
#
_cell.length_a   1.000
_cell.length_b   1.000
_cell.length_c   1.000
_cell.angle_alpha   90.00
_cell.angle_beta   90.00
_cell.angle_gamma   90.00
#
_symmetry.space_group_name_H-M   'P 1'
#
loop_
_entity.id
_entity.type
_entity.pdbx_description
1 polymer ?
#
loop_
_entity_poly.entity_id
_entity_poly.type
_entity_poly.pdbx_seq_one_letter_code
_entity_poly.pdbx_strand_id
1 'polypeptide(L)'
;MGKPARKGCEWKRFLKNNWLLLSTVAAVVLGVTTGVLVREHSNLSTLEKFYFAFPGEILMRMLKLIILPLIISSMITGVAALDSNVSGKIGLRAVVYYFCTTLIAVILGIVLVVSIKPGVTQKVAERTGSTPEVSTVDAMLDLIRNMFPENLVQACFQQYKTNREEVNPSSDPETNMTEESFTAVMTTAISKNETKEYKIIGTYSDGINVLGLIVFCLVFGLVIGKMGEKGQILVDFFNALSDATMKIVQIIMCYMPLGILFLIAGKIIEVEDWEIFRKLGLYMATVLTGLAIHSIVILPLIYFIVVRKNPFQFAMGMAQALLTALMISSSSATLPVTFRCAEEKNQVDKRITRFVLPVGATINMDGTALYEAVAAVFIAQLNDLDLSIGQIITISITATAASIGAAGVPQAGLVTMVIVLSAVGLPAEDVTLIIAVDWLLDRFRTMVNVLGDSFGTGIVEKLSKKELEQMDVSSEVNIVNPFALESTILDNEDSDTKKSYVNGGFAVDKSDTISFTQTSQF
;
A
#
# COMPACT_ATOMS: atom_id res chain seq x y z
N MET A 1 -55.78 7.48 7.41
CA MET A 1 -54.78 8.41 7.98
C MET A 1 -53.63 7.58 8.58
N GLY A 2 -52.57 7.34 7.81
CA GLY A 2 -51.38 6.66 8.30
C GLY A 2 -50.50 7.62 9.11
N LYS A 3 -50.07 7.21 10.30
CA LYS A 3 -49.18 8.00 11.16
C LYS A 3 -47.83 8.23 10.46
N PRO A 4 -47.22 9.44 10.59
CA PRO A 4 -45.92 9.71 10.00
C PRO A 4 -44.84 8.91 10.75
N ALA A 5 -44.01 8.18 9.99
CA ALA A 5 -42.86 7.46 10.53
C ALA A 5 -41.89 8.45 11.22
N ARG A 6 -41.44 8.11 12.43
CA ARG A 6 -40.55 8.90 13.28
C ARG A 6 -39.17 9.07 12.62
N LYS A 7 -38.88 10.26 12.06
CA LYS A 7 -37.56 10.68 11.54
C LYS A 7 -36.40 10.55 12.55
N GLY A 8 -36.66 10.48 13.86
CA GLY A 8 -35.60 10.42 14.89
C GLY A 8 -34.86 9.08 15.01
N CYS A 9 -35.42 7.97 14.52
CA CYS A 9 -34.79 6.64 14.63
C CYS A 9 -33.70 6.43 13.56
N GLU A 10 -33.85 7.06 12.40
CA GLU A 10 -32.89 6.94 11.30
C GLU A 10 -31.59 7.70 11.57
N TRP A 11 -31.67 8.83 12.27
CA TRP A 11 -30.48 9.65 12.56
C TRP A 11 -29.52 8.98 13.55
N LYS A 12 -30.05 8.38 14.63
CA LYS A 12 -29.23 7.57 15.56
C LYS A 12 -28.61 6.34 14.88
N ARG A 13 -29.34 5.72 13.95
CA ARG A 13 -28.85 4.57 13.18
C ARG A 13 -27.75 4.98 12.19
N PHE A 14 -27.92 6.12 11.53
CA PHE A 14 -26.89 6.71 10.66
C PHE A 14 -25.62 7.06 11.44
N LEU A 15 -25.75 7.73 12.59
CA LEU A 15 -24.64 8.05 13.50
C LEU A 15 -23.89 6.80 13.97
N LYS A 16 -24.62 5.75 14.35
CA LYS A 16 -24.00 4.49 14.79
C LYS A 16 -23.27 3.76 13.67
N ASN A 17 -23.83 3.78 12.45
CA ASN A 17 -23.23 3.09 11.31
C ASN A 17 -22.00 3.80 10.75
N ASN A 18 -21.95 5.14 10.85
CA ASN A 18 -20.89 5.96 10.27
C ASN A 18 -20.04 6.67 11.32
N TRP A 19 -20.03 6.16 12.56
CA TRP A 19 -19.38 6.80 13.70
C TRP A 19 -17.90 7.07 13.46
N LEU A 20 -17.17 6.13 12.85
CA LEU A 20 -15.73 6.28 12.59
C LEU A 20 -15.47 7.45 11.63
N LEU A 21 -16.20 7.53 10.52
CA LEU A 21 -16.09 8.65 9.57
C LEU A 21 -16.43 9.99 10.25
N LEU A 22 -17.56 10.06 10.95
CA LEU A 22 -18.02 11.30 11.59
C LEU A 22 -17.04 11.77 12.68
N SER A 23 -16.52 10.84 13.48
CA SER A 23 -15.54 11.15 14.53
C SER A 23 -14.20 11.58 13.96
N THR A 24 -13.70 10.97 12.88
CA THR A 24 -12.48 11.42 12.20
C THR A 24 -12.64 12.81 11.59
N VAL A 25 -13.75 13.09 10.89
CA VAL A 25 -13.99 14.42 10.30
C VAL A 25 -14.11 15.47 11.40
N ALA A 26 -14.83 15.18 12.48
CA ALA A 26 -14.93 16.07 13.63
C ALA A 26 -13.56 16.29 14.28
N ALA A 27 -12.76 15.23 14.46
CA ALA A 27 -11.41 15.32 15.00
C ALA A 27 -10.48 16.21 14.16
N VAL A 28 -10.60 16.18 12.84
CA VAL A 28 -9.81 17.05 11.96
C VAL A 28 -10.21 18.50 12.12
N VAL A 29 -11.51 18.80 12.06
CA VAL A 29 -12.00 20.17 12.22
C VAL A 29 -11.62 20.72 13.60
N LEU A 30 -11.77 19.91 14.65
CA LEU A 30 -11.35 20.26 16.00
C LEU A 30 -9.84 20.41 16.11
N GLY A 31 -9.05 19.54 15.46
CA GLY A 31 -7.59 19.61 15.45
C GLY A 31 -7.09 20.88 14.76
N VAL A 32 -7.67 21.23 13.61
CA VAL A 32 -7.37 22.49 12.91
C VAL A 32 -7.73 23.69 13.78
N THR A 33 -8.95 23.71 14.31
CA THR A 33 -9.44 24.83 15.14
C THR A 33 -8.58 24.99 16.39
N THR A 34 -8.26 23.89 17.08
CA THR A 34 -7.42 23.91 18.29
C THR A 34 -6.00 24.34 17.97
N GLY A 35 -5.40 23.82 16.89
CA GLY A 35 -4.05 24.21 16.46
C GLY A 35 -3.93 25.70 16.15
N VAL A 36 -4.90 26.28 15.44
CA VAL A 36 -4.94 27.72 15.14
C VAL A 36 -5.16 28.54 16.41
N LEU A 37 -6.12 28.15 17.27
CA LEU A 37 -6.39 28.87 18.51
C LEU A 37 -5.17 28.89 19.44
N VAL A 38 -4.51 27.74 19.63
CA VAL A 38 -3.30 27.64 20.45
C VAL A 38 -2.18 28.47 19.86
N ARG A 39 -2.00 28.45 18.53
CA ARG A 39 -0.98 29.26 17.84
C ARG A 39 -1.21 30.77 18.00
N GLU A 40 -2.46 31.23 17.93
CA GLU A 40 -2.78 32.67 18.04
C GLU A 40 -2.76 33.18 19.49
N HIS A 41 -3.17 32.36 20.46
CA HIS A 41 -3.36 32.80 21.85
C HIS A 41 -2.20 32.42 22.78
N SER A 42 -1.35 31.45 22.41
CA SER A 42 -0.34 30.87 23.30
C SER A 42 1.00 30.66 22.58
N ASN A 43 2.08 31.27 23.08
CA ASN A 43 3.44 30.94 22.65
C ASN A 43 3.97 29.76 23.48
N LEU A 44 3.70 28.54 23.01
CA LEU A 44 4.22 27.32 23.63
C LEU A 44 5.73 27.17 23.40
N SER A 45 6.45 26.77 24.46
CA SER A 45 7.86 26.35 24.36
C SER A 45 8.00 25.09 23.51
N THR A 46 9.18 24.85 22.91
CA THR A 46 9.47 23.64 22.11
C THR A 46 9.14 22.35 22.88
N LEU A 47 9.41 22.33 24.19
CA LEU A 47 9.09 21.17 25.05
C LEU A 47 7.58 20.95 25.20
N GLU A 48 6.82 22.03 25.34
CA GLU A 48 5.36 21.97 25.50
C GLU A 48 4.68 21.57 24.19
N LYS A 49 5.20 22.04 23.04
CA LYS A 49 4.76 21.58 21.72
C LYS A 49 4.94 20.06 21.56
N PHE A 50 6.08 19.54 22.02
CA PHE A 50 6.35 18.10 22.01
C PHE A 50 5.33 17.32 22.87
N TYR A 51 5.07 17.77 24.10
CA TYR A 51 4.06 17.13 24.96
C TYR A 51 2.63 17.24 24.42
N PHE A 52 2.29 18.34 23.76
CA PHE A 52 0.98 18.55 23.16
C PHE A 52 0.71 17.56 22.01
N ALA A 53 1.72 17.23 21.21
CA ALA A 53 1.59 16.29 20.08
C ALA A 53 1.62 14.80 20.48
N PHE A 54 1.87 14.48 21.75
CA PHE A 54 2.10 13.11 22.23
C PHE A 54 1.00 12.09 21.88
N PRO A 55 -0.32 12.39 22.00
CA PRO A 55 -1.35 11.43 21.56
C PRO A 55 -1.28 11.10 20.06
N GLY A 56 -0.84 12.06 19.25
CA GLY A 56 -0.55 11.83 17.83
C GLY A 56 0.66 10.92 17.62
N GLU A 57 1.72 11.08 18.42
CA GLU A 57 2.89 10.18 18.37
C GLU A 57 2.51 8.73 18.74
N ILE A 58 1.68 8.55 19.77
CA ILE A 58 1.20 7.21 20.17
C ILE A 58 0.43 6.54 19.04
N LEU A 59 -0.44 7.27 18.33
CA LEU A 59 -1.13 6.75 17.15
C LEU A 59 -0.12 6.27 16.10
N MET A 60 0.90 7.07 15.80
CA MET A 60 1.94 6.70 14.83
C MET A 60 2.73 5.46 15.25
N ARG A 61 3.02 5.31 16.54
CA ARG A 61 3.69 4.10 17.07
C ARG A 61 2.80 2.86 16.98
N MET A 62 1.50 2.98 17.28
CA MET A 62 0.54 1.88 17.15
C MET A 62 0.39 1.42 15.70
N LEU A 63 0.35 2.35 14.75
CA LEU A 63 0.35 2.04 13.33
C LEU A 63 1.67 1.40 12.89
N LYS A 64 2.82 1.89 13.39
CA LYS A 64 4.14 1.29 13.09
C LYS A 64 4.26 -0.15 13.57
N LEU A 65 3.70 -0.45 14.74
CA LEU A 65 3.69 -1.79 15.33
C LEU A 65 2.96 -2.82 14.47
N ILE A 66 1.84 -2.44 13.85
CA ILE A 66 0.95 -3.41 13.19
C ILE A 66 1.41 -3.79 11.78
N ILE A 67 2.27 -2.98 11.16
CA ILE A 67 2.72 -3.17 9.77
C ILE A 67 3.44 -4.51 9.59
N LEU A 68 4.40 -4.83 10.45
CA LEU A 68 5.24 -6.01 10.30
C LEU A 68 4.44 -7.33 10.30
N PRO A 69 3.60 -7.64 11.32
CA PRO A 69 2.81 -8.86 11.31
C PRO A 69 1.78 -8.88 10.18
N LEU A 70 1.25 -7.71 9.81
CA LEU A 70 0.24 -7.59 8.76
C LEU A 70 0.81 -7.85 7.36
N ILE A 71 1.96 -7.27 7.02
CA ILE A 71 2.63 -7.50 5.72
C ILE A 71 2.99 -8.99 5.58
N ILE A 72 3.62 -9.58 6.60
CA ILE A 72 4.05 -10.98 6.55
C ILE A 72 2.84 -11.91 6.38
N SER A 73 1.85 -11.79 7.27
CA SER A 73 0.68 -12.68 7.24
C SER A 73 -0.15 -12.51 5.97
N SER A 74 -0.45 -11.27 5.57
CA SER A 74 -1.37 -11.00 4.46
C SER A 74 -0.73 -11.28 3.09
N MET A 75 0.58 -11.06 2.93
CA MET A 75 1.28 -11.39 1.68
C MET A 75 1.41 -12.90 1.49
N ILE A 76 1.77 -13.63 2.54
CA ILE A 76 1.91 -15.09 2.48
C ILE A 76 0.58 -15.74 2.14
N THR A 77 -0.52 -15.34 2.81
CA THR A 77 -1.84 -15.93 2.55
C THR A 77 -2.41 -15.52 1.21
N GLY A 78 -2.24 -14.26 0.81
CA GLY A 78 -2.72 -13.76 -0.48
C GLY A 78 -2.10 -14.50 -1.66
N VAL A 79 -0.82 -14.84 -1.57
CA VAL A 79 -0.10 -15.58 -2.63
C VAL A 79 -0.28 -17.09 -2.53
N ALA A 80 -0.36 -17.65 -1.32
CA ALA A 80 -0.59 -19.08 -1.14
C ALA A 80 -1.98 -19.54 -1.62
N ALA A 81 -2.97 -18.64 -1.63
CA ALA A 81 -4.30 -18.88 -2.20
C ALA A 81 -4.30 -19.01 -3.74
N LEU A 82 -3.17 -18.71 -4.41
CA LEU A 82 -3.05 -18.81 -5.87
C LEU A 82 -2.81 -20.27 -6.30
N ASP A 83 -3.87 -21.00 -6.65
CA ASP A 83 -3.78 -22.41 -7.10
C ASP A 83 -3.04 -22.55 -8.45
N SER A 84 -2.03 -23.42 -8.52
CA SER A 84 -1.08 -23.47 -9.64
C SER A 84 -1.58 -24.21 -10.89
N ASN A 85 -2.62 -25.04 -10.79
CA ASN A 85 -2.92 -26.02 -11.86
C ASN A 85 -4.11 -25.67 -12.77
N VAL A 86 -5.05 -24.83 -12.33
CA VAL A 86 -6.17 -24.33 -13.15
C VAL A 86 -6.22 -22.80 -13.21
N SER A 87 -5.52 -22.13 -12.28
CA SER A 87 -5.50 -20.67 -12.14
C SER A 87 -4.30 -19.96 -12.80
N GLY A 88 -3.35 -20.68 -13.40
CA GLY A 88 -2.13 -20.06 -13.92
C GLY A 88 -2.36 -18.97 -14.97
N LYS A 89 -3.23 -19.21 -15.96
CA LYS A 89 -3.53 -18.21 -17.01
C LYS A 89 -4.43 -17.07 -16.53
N ILE A 90 -5.44 -17.39 -15.72
CA ILE A 90 -6.35 -16.39 -15.12
C ILE A 90 -5.55 -15.47 -14.21
N GLY A 91 -4.69 -16.04 -13.36
CA GLY A 91 -3.81 -15.31 -12.46
C GLY A 91 -2.75 -14.50 -13.17
N LEU A 92 -2.12 -15.05 -14.22
CA LEU A 92 -1.17 -14.27 -15.03
C LEU A 92 -1.85 -13.03 -15.64
N ARG A 93 -3.07 -13.15 -16.15
CA ARG A 93 -3.83 -12.01 -16.69
C ARG A 93 -4.14 -10.97 -15.62
N ALA A 94 -4.51 -11.40 -14.41
CA ALA A 94 -4.76 -10.51 -13.29
C ALA A 94 -3.50 -9.76 -12.86
N VAL A 95 -2.38 -10.47 -12.68
CA VAL A 95 -1.08 -9.87 -12.31
C VAL A 95 -0.60 -8.87 -13.37
N VAL A 96 -0.67 -9.23 -14.66
CA VAL A 96 -0.31 -8.32 -15.75
C VAL A 96 -1.19 -7.06 -15.74
N TYR A 97 -2.49 -7.22 -15.53
CA TYR A 97 -3.41 -6.08 -15.41
C TYR A 97 -3.00 -5.16 -14.25
N TYR A 98 -2.75 -5.70 -13.05
CA TYR A 98 -2.37 -4.93 -11.86
C TYR A 98 -1.08 -4.15 -12.04
N PHE A 99 -0.03 -4.79 -12.57
CA PHE A 99 1.23 -4.09 -12.85
C PHE A 99 1.04 -2.97 -13.88
N CYS A 100 0.25 -3.21 -14.93
CA CYS A 100 0.00 -2.19 -15.95
C CYS A 100 -0.81 -1.01 -15.41
N THR A 101 -1.88 -1.22 -14.66
CA THR A 101 -2.69 -0.13 -14.10
C THR A 101 -1.90 0.69 -13.08
N THR A 102 -1.15 0.01 -12.21
CA THR A 102 -0.34 0.67 -11.18
C THR A 102 0.74 1.54 -11.82
N LEU A 103 1.44 1.03 -12.84
CA LEU A 103 2.45 1.80 -13.56
C LEU A 103 1.86 3.01 -14.28
N ILE A 104 0.68 2.87 -14.90
CA ILE A 104 -0.04 3.99 -15.52
C ILE A 104 -0.45 5.03 -14.48
N ALA A 105 -0.89 4.61 -13.29
CA ALA A 105 -1.26 5.51 -12.19
C ALA A 105 -0.05 6.31 -11.70
N VAL A 106 1.11 5.67 -11.53
CA VAL A 106 2.37 6.30 -11.15
C VAL A 106 2.82 7.32 -12.20
N ILE A 107 2.82 6.94 -13.48
CA ILE A 107 3.18 7.85 -14.59
C ILE A 107 2.26 9.07 -14.59
N LEU A 108 0.94 8.87 -14.44
CA LEU A 108 -0.02 9.97 -14.33
C LEU A 108 0.31 10.89 -13.15
N GLY A 109 0.61 10.32 -11.98
CA GLY A 109 0.99 11.06 -10.78
C GLY A 109 2.20 11.94 -11.01
N ILE A 110 3.29 11.37 -11.57
CA ILE A 110 4.53 12.09 -11.90
C ILE A 110 4.27 13.22 -12.90
N VAL A 111 3.51 12.95 -13.97
CA VAL A 111 3.18 13.97 -14.97
C VAL A 111 2.40 15.13 -14.34
N LEU A 112 1.41 14.85 -13.50
CA LEU A 112 0.60 15.88 -12.85
C LEU A 112 1.42 16.72 -11.87
N VAL A 113 2.22 16.10 -10.99
CA VAL A 113 2.98 16.83 -9.96
C VAL A 113 4.11 17.66 -10.55
N VAL A 114 4.75 17.21 -11.63
CA VAL A 114 5.78 17.98 -12.35
C VAL A 114 5.15 19.13 -13.14
N SER A 115 3.91 18.96 -13.63
CA SER A 115 3.18 20.01 -14.36
C SER A 115 2.62 21.09 -13.43
N ILE A 116 2.02 20.70 -12.30
CA ILE A 116 1.38 21.62 -11.34
C ILE A 116 2.42 22.27 -10.41
N LYS A 117 3.49 21.55 -10.07
CA LYS A 117 4.56 21.96 -9.13
C LYS A 117 4.02 22.50 -7.79
N PRO A 118 3.32 21.67 -6.98
CA PRO A 118 2.73 22.12 -5.73
C PRO A 118 3.73 22.53 -4.64
N GLY A 119 4.99 22.08 -4.68
CA GLY A 119 5.98 22.31 -3.62
C GLY A 119 6.84 23.57 -3.78
N VAL A 120 6.90 24.16 -4.97
CA VAL A 120 7.79 25.31 -5.23
C VAL A 120 7.21 26.62 -4.69
N THR A 121 8.08 27.44 -4.11
CA THR A 121 7.74 28.79 -3.64
C THR A 121 7.63 29.72 -4.85
N GLN A 122 6.57 30.54 -4.96
CA GLN A 122 6.45 31.50 -6.07
C GLN A 122 7.44 32.67 -5.98
N LYS A 123 8.15 32.80 -4.86
CA LYS A 123 9.32 33.66 -4.70
C LYS A 123 10.57 32.80 -4.73
N VAL A 124 11.43 33.05 -5.72
CA VAL A 124 12.76 32.44 -5.83
C VAL A 124 13.57 32.88 -4.60
N ALA A 125 13.61 32.05 -3.58
CA ALA A 125 14.54 32.19 -2.47
C ALA A 125 15.64 31.16 -2.70
N GLU A 126 16.82 31.60 -3.13
CA GLU A 126 18.01 30.77 -3.19
C GLU A 126 18.39 30.34 -1.78
N ARG A 127 18.07 29.10 -1.40
CA ARG A 127 18.63 28.45 -0.22
C ARG A 127 19.72 27.50 -0.69
N THR A 128 20.97 27.86 -0.40
CA THR A 128 22.15 27.00 -0.60
C THR A 128 22.19 25.92 0.47
N GLY A 129 21.49 24.81 0.23
CA GLY A 129 21.71 23.56 0.94
C GLY A 129 22.65 22.66 0.14
N SER A 130 23.74 22.19 0.75
CA SER A 130 24.62 21.18 0.16
C SER A 130 23.98 19.80 0.29
N THR A 131 23.55 19.21 -0.81
CA THR A 131 23.08 17.82 -0.85
C THR A 131 24.26 16.85 -0.77
N PRO A 132 24.14 15.72 -0.05
CA PRO A 132 25.05 14.60 -0.30
C PRO A 132 24.89 14.15 -1.76
N GLU A 133 26.01 14.00 -2.48
CA GLU A 133 26.02 13.45 -3.84
C GLU A 133 25.61 11.96 -3.82
N VAL A 134 24.32 11.68 -3.71
CA VAL A 134 23.80 10.32 -3.84
C VAL A 134 23.74 10.00 -5.33
N SER A 135 24.63 9.13 -5.79
CA SER A 135 24.60 8.66 -7.18
C SER A 135 23.34 7.83 -7.41
N THR A 136 22.60 8.12 -8.48
CA THR A 136 21.40 7.37 -8.87
C THR A 136 21.68 5.88 -9.06
N VAL A 137 22.90 5.53 -9.47
CA VAL A 137 23.33 4.13 -9.64
C VAL A 137 23.38 3.41 -8.30
N ASP A 138 23.93 4.04 -7.25
CA ASP A 138 24.05 3.41 -5.93
C ASP A 138 22.67 3.18 -5.33
N ALA A 139 21.76 4.15 -5.48
CA ALA A 139 20.36 4.02 -5.08
C ALA A 139 19.64 2.85 -5.77
N MET A 140 19.85 2.67 -7.09
CA MET A 140 19.28 1.53 -7.82
C MET A 140 19.89 0.19 -7.37
N LEU A 141 21.20 0.16 -7.10
CA LEU A 141 21.86 -1.04 -6.60
C LEU A 141 21.40 -1.36 -5.17
N ASP A 142 21.20 -0.36 -4.32
CA ASP A 142 20.67 -0.53 -2.96
C ASP A 142 19.23 -1.02 -2.96
N LEU A 143 18.42 -0.62 -3.94
CA LEU A 143 17.09 -1.18 -4.14
C LEU A 143 17.16 -2.70 -4.32
N ILE A 144 18.04 -3.17 -5.21
CA ILE A 144 18.22 -4.60 -5.48
C ILE A 144 18.81 -5.32 -4.26
N ARG A 145 19.80 -4.73 -3.58
CA ARG A 145 20.37 -5.30 -2.34
C ARG A 145 19.30 -5.46 -1.27
N ASN A 146 18.42 -4.48 -1.10
CA ASN A 146 17.33 -4.55 -0.13
C ASN A 146 16.22 -5.55 -0.53
N MET A 147 16.05 -5.90 -1.80
CA MET A 147 15.14 -7.00 -2.21
C MET A 147 15.59 -8.36 -1.67
N PHE A 148 16.89 -8.56 -1.44
CA PHE A 148 17.47 -9.81 -0.96
C PHE A 148 18.27 -9.57 0.33
N PRO A 149 17.60 -9.38 1.49
CA PRO A 149 18.29 -9.09 2.74
C PRO A 149 19.16 -10.26 3.19
N GLU A 150 20.34 -9.96 3.77
CA GLU A 150 21.27 -10.98 4.30
C GLU A 150 20.66 -11.75 5.49
N ASN A 151 19.75 -11.13 6.23
CA ASN A 151 19.07 -11.74 7.37
C ASN A 151 17.62 -11.25 7.48
N LEU A 152 16.67 -12.18 7.59
CA LEU A 152 15.24 -11.88 7.66
C LEU A 152 14.84 -11.19 8.97
N VAL A 153 15.44 -11.56 10.10
CA VAL A 153 15.17 -10.92 11.40
C VAL A 153 15.70 -9.50 11.41
N GLN A 154 16.90 -9.30 10.86
CA GLN A 154 17.50 -7.96 10.72
C GLN A 154 16.66 -7.06 9.79
N ALA A 155 16.12 -7.62 8.71
CA ALA A 155 15.24 -6.89 7.79
C ALA A 155 13.97 -6.33 8.47
N CYS A 156 13.55 -6.89 9.61
CA CYS A 156 12.42 -6.37 10.38
C CYS A 156 12.69 -5.00 11.03
N PHE A 157 13.96 -4.57 11.15
CA PHE A 157 14.30 -3.31 11.83
C PHE A 157 15.48 -2.53 11.21
N GLN A 158 16.19 -3.08 10.22
CA GLN A 158 17.29 -2.41 9.53
C GLN A 158 17.20 -2.54 8.00
N GLN A 159 17.76 -1.55 7.31
CA GLN A 159 17.87 -1.47 5.85
C GLN A 159 19.31 -1.19 5.42
N TYR A 160 19.71 -1.71 4.25
CA TYR A 160 21.05 -1.55 3.71
C TYR A 160 21.17 -0.22 2.93
N LYS A 161 22.23 0.54 3.22
CA LYS A 161 22.55 1.80 2.54
C LYS A 161 24.04 1.86 2.21
N THR A 162 24.35 2.23 0.98
CA THR A 162 25.72 2.49 0.54
C THR A 162 26.06 3.97 0.62
N ASN A 163 27.25 4.26 1.14
CA ASN A 163 27.84 5.58 1.12
C ASN A 163 29.15 5.52 0.33
N ARG A 164 29.41 6.54 -0.50
CA ARG A 164 30.71 6.72 -1.18
C ARG A 164 31.62 7.50 -0.26
N GLU A 165 32.74 6.90 0.11
CA GLU A 165 33.82 7.58 0.82
C GLU A 165 34.97 7.82 -0.15
N GLU A 166 35.49 9.04 -0.18
CA GLU A 166 36.68 9.39 -0.95
C GLU A 166 37.89 8.74 -0.26
N VAL A 167 38.61 7.90 -1.01
CA VAL A 167 39.83 7.27 -0.50
C VAL A 167 40.95 8.28 -0.68
N ASN A 168 41.30 8.98 0.41
CA ASN A 168 42.53 9.74 0.42
C ASN A 168 43.70 8.74 0.39
N PRO A 169 44.62 8.83 -0.58
CA PRO A 169 45.82 7.99 -0.56
C PRO A 169 46.55 8.24 0.75
N SER A 170 46.71 7.19 1.54
CA SER A 170 47.47 7.22 2.79
C SER A 170 48.87 7.75 2.50
N SER A 171 49.29 8.80 3.23
CA SER A 171 50.69 9.18 3.32
C SER A 171 51.47 7.97 3.83
N ASP A 172 52.29 7.37 2.96
CA ASP A 172 53.22 6.32 3.35
C ASP A 172 54.11 6.80 4.52
N PRO A 173 54.52 5.89 5.43
CA PRO A 173 55.23 6.27 6.63
C PRO A 173 56.68 6.66 6.32
N GLU A 174 57.08 7.81 6.87
CA GLU A 174 58.44 8.28 7.13
C GLU A 174 59.51 8.02 6.05
N THR A 175 59.86 9.08 5.32
CA THR A 175 61.26 9.26 4.89
C THR A 175 61.72 10.64 5.33
N ASN A 176 62.49 10.66 6.43
CA ASN A 176 63.25 11.82 6.88
C ASN A 176 64.12 12.35 5.73
N MET A 177 63.89 13.57 5.26
CA MET A 177 64.97 14.40 4.70
C MET A 177 64.77 15.89 5.04
N THR A 178 65.90 16.47 5.40
CA THR A 178 66.18 17.76 6.01
C THR A 178 65.88 18.95 5.10
N GLU A 179 65.72 20.11 5.74
CA GLU A 179 65.57 21.48 5.22
C GLU A 179 66.37 21.79 3.93
N GLU A 180 65.76 22.47 2.96
CA GLU A 180 66.18 23.82 2.53
C GLU A 180 65.37 24.39 1.33
N SER A 181 65.07 25.69 1.44
CA SER A 181 64.87 26.69 0.37
C SER A 181 63.61 26.63 -0.51
N PHE A 182 62.63 27.43 -0.08
CA PHE A 182 61.74 28.19 -0.95
C PHE A 182 62.55 29.02 -1.97
N THR A 183 62.55 28.66 -3.26
CA THR A 183 62.44 29.65 -4.36
C THR A 183 62.26 28.99 -5.74
N ALA A 184 61.20 29.43 -6.42
CA ALA A 184 61.11 29.59 -7.87
C ALA A 184 61.30 28.35 -8.77
N VAL A 185 60.22 27.58 -8.93
CA VAL A 185 59.84 27.04 -10.25
C VAL A 185 58.36 27.34 -10.45
N MET A 186 58.09 28.57 -10.89
CA MET A 186 56.83 28.95 -11.53
C MET A 186 56.82 28.26 -12.90
N THR A 187 56.47 26.98 -12.92
CA THR A 187 56.28 26.22 -14.15
C THR A 187 54.97 25.50 -13.99
N THR A 188 53.94 26.05 -14.63
CA THR A 188 52.67 25.41 -14.95
C THR A 188 52.16 24.49 -13.84
N ALA A 189 51.27 25.02 -12.99
CA ALA A 189 50.25 24.19 -12.36
C ALA A 189 49.44 23.54 -13.50
N ILE A 190 49.98 22.45 -14.05
CA ILE A 190 49.21 21.42 -14.70
C ILE A 190 48.27 21.01 -13.58
N SER A 191 47.02 21.46 -13.67
CA SER A 191 45.90 20.83 -13.00
C SER A 191 45.97 19.37 -13.42
N LYS A 192 46.69 18.53 -12.66
CA LYS A 192 46.50 17.11 -12.73
C LYS A 192 45.00 16.95 -12.47
N ASN A 193 44.27 16.46 -13.46
CA ASN A 193 42.98 15.84 -13.21
C ASN A 193 43.30 14.62 -12.35
N GLU A 194 43.46 14.83 -11.04
CA GLU A 194 43.57 13.75 -10.08
C GLU A 194 42.19 13.11 -10.05
N THR A 195 42.09 11.95 -10.69
CA THR A 195 40.91 11.11 -10.62
C THR A 195 40.75 10.73 -9.15
N LYS A 196 39.75 11.30 -8.48
CA LYS A 196 39.41 10.95 -7.11
C LYS A 196 38.98 9.48 -7.08
N GLU A 197 39.65 8.66 -6.27
CA GLU A 197 39.23 7.29 -6.02
C GLU A 197 38.16 7.27 -4.93
N TYR A 198 37.06 6.57 -5.20
CA TYR A 198 35.96 6.39 -4.25
C TYR A 198 35.82 4.93 -3.87
N LYS A 199 35.60 4.67 -2.58
CA LYS A 199 35.24 3.36 -2.05
C LYS A 199 33.79 3.36 -1.61
N ILE A 200 33.04 2.36 -2.04
CA ILE A 200 31.67 2.15 -1.60
C ILE A 200 31.69 1.38 -0.27
N ILE A 201 31.13 1.97 0.78
CA ILE A 201 30.97 1.33 2.09
C ILE A 201 29.50 1.05 2.33
N GLY A 202 29.19 -0.21 2.62
CA GLY A 202 27.86 -0.64 3.01
C GLY A 202 27.64 -0.44 4.50
N THR A 203 26.53 0.20 4.86
CA THR A 203 26.12 0.42 6.25
C THR A 203 24.68 -0.02 6.43
N TYR A 204 24.37 -0.59 7.60
CA TYR A 204 23.00 -0.86 8.00
C TYR A 204 22.45 0.36 8.74
N SER A 205 21.34 0.91 8.26
CA SER A 205 20.62 2.00 8.89
C SER A 205 19.34 1.47 9.54
N ASP A 206 18.92 2.10 10.65
CA ASP A 206 17.68 1.73 11.32
C ASP A 206 16.47 2.09 10.45
N GLY A 207 15.54 1.13 10.31
CA GLY A 207 14.36 1.22 9.46
C GLY A 207 13.95 -0.15 8.95
N ILE A 208 12.65 -0.43 8.90
CA ILE A 208 12.14 -1.72 8.43
C ILE A 208 12.42 -1.86 6.93
N ASN A 209 13.13 -2.92 6.52
CA ASN A 209 13.29 -3.27 5.11
C ASN A 209 12.03 -4.00 4.60
N VAL A 210 10.98 -3.23 4.38
CA VAL A 210 9.68 -3.71 3.89
C VAL A 210 9.81 -4.40 2.54
N LEU A 211 10.65 -3.90 1.63
CA LEU A 211 10.84 -4.46 0.29
C LEU A 211 11.37 -5.91 0.34
N GLY A 212 12.41 -6.15 1.13
CA GLY A 212 12.96 -7.50 1.32
C GLY A 212 11.96 -8.46 1.95
N LEU A 213 11.17 -7.99 2.93
CA LEU A 213 10.11 -8.78 3.56
C LEU A 213 9.02 -9.18 2.55
N ILE A 214 8.61 -8.28 1.66
CA ILE A 214 7.62 -8.57 0.62
C ILE A 214 8.16 -9.63 -0.33
N VAL A 215 9.35 -9.44 -0.90
CA VAL A 215 9.95 -10.39 -1.85
C VAL A 215 10.05 -11.78 -1.22
N PHE A 216 10.50 -11.86 0.03
CA PHE A 216 10.54 -13.10 0.78
C PHE A 216 9.14 -13.71 0.95
N CYS A 217 8.16 -12.95 1.42
CA CYS A 217 6.79 -13.42 1.66
C CYS A 217 6.08 -13.88 0.39
N LEU A 218 6.31 -13.21 -0.75
CA LEU A 218 5.79 -13.63 -2.06
C LEU A 218 6.35 -15.00 -2.45
N VAL A 219 7.68 -15.18 -2.39
CA VAL A 219 8.32 -16.46 -2.73
C VAL A 219 7.90 -17.55 -1.75
N PHE A 220 7.87 -17.26 -0.45
CA PHE A 220 7.47 -18.20 0.58
C PHE A 220 6.00 -18.62 0.43
N GLY A 221 5.10 -17.66 0.19
CA GLY A 221 3.68 -17.91 -0.10
C GLY A 221 3.48 -18.83 -1.30
N LEU A 222 4.22 -18.60 -2.41
CA LEU A 222 4.18 -19.48 -3.59
C LEU A 222 4.67 -20.89 -3.28
N VAL A 223 5.73 -21.03 -2.47
CA VAL A 223 6.29 -22.34 -2.10
C VAL A 223 5.28 -23.10 -1.24
N ILE A 224 4.74 -22.51 -0.17
CA ILE A 224 3.80 -23.21 0.71
C ILE A 224 2.49 -23.55 -0.01
N GLY A 225 2.02 -22.71 -0.94
CA GLY A 225 0.86 -23.02 -1.78
C GLY A 225 1.10 -24.23 -2.68
N LYS A 226 2.33 -24.41 -3.18
CA LYS A 226 2.72 -25.57 -4.00
C LYS A 226 3.04 -26.83 -3.20
N MET A 227 3.21 -26.74 -1.88
CA MET A 227 3.48 -27.89 -1.01
C MET A 227 2.24 -28.77 -0.75
N GLY A 228 1.06 -28.36 -1.21
CA GLY A 228 -0.19 -29.10 -1.04
C GLY A 228 -0.56 -29.25 0.44
N GLU A 229 -0.96 -30.45 0.85
CA GLU A 229 -1.45 -30.74 2.21
C GLU A 229 -0.43 -30.41 3.31
N LYS A 230 0.87 -30.59 3.04
CA LYS A 230 1.93 -30.22 3.99
C LYS A 230 2.04 -28.71 4.20
N GLY A 231 1.67 -27.91 3.20
CA GLY A 231 1.67 -26.45 3.27
C GLY A 231 0.44 -25.88 3.96
N GLN A 232 -0.67 -26.63 4.01
CA GLN A 232 -1.96 -26.14 4.50
C GLN A 232 -1.90 -25.63 5.94
N ILE A 233 -1.19 -26.33 6.82
CA ILE A 233 -1.02 -25.91 8.23
C ILE A 233 -0.38 -24.53 8.36
N LEU A 234 0.56 -24.19 7.47
CA LEU A 234 1.20 -22.88 7.46
C LEU A 234 0.26 -21.81 6.91
N VAL A 235 -0.48 -22.12 5.85
CA VAL A 235 -1.49 -21.22 5.28
C VAL A 235 -2.55 -20.87 6.32
N ASP A 236 -3.07 -21.87 7.04
CA ASP A 236 -4.07 -21.69 8.09
C ASP A 236 -3.52 -20.86 9.27
N PHE A 237 -2.27 -21.10 9.67
CA PHE A 237 -1.58 -20.29 10.67
C PHE A 237 -1.50 -18.81 10.28
N PHE A 238 -1.02 -18.52 9.06
CA PHE A 238 -0.89 -17.13 8.60
C PHE A 238 -2.25 -16.46 8.36
N ASN A 239 -3.28 -17.21 7.97
CA ASN A 239 -4.65 -16.71 7.89
C ASN A 239 -5.17 -16.28 9.27
N ALA A 240 -5.04 -17.15 10.27
CA ALA A 240 -5.44 -16.83 11.64
C ALA A 240 -4.66 -15.63 12.21
N LEU A 241 -3.36 -15.52 11.88
CA LEU A 241 -2.53 -14.38 12.27
C LEU A 241 -3.00 -13.08 11.61
N SER A 242 -3.34 -13.11 10.31
CA SER A 242 -3.88 -11.94 9.58
C SER A 242 -5.20 -11.48 10.19
N ASP A 243 -6.14 -12.41 10.45
CA ASP A 243 -7.44 -12.12 11.07
C ASP A 243 -7.29 -11.52 12.48
N ALA A 244 -6.40 -12.08 13.30
CA ALA A 244 -6.10 -11.56 14.62
C ALA A 244 -5.51 -10.14 14.55
N THR A 245 -4.59 -9.92 13.61
CA THR A 245 -3.95 -8.61 13.36
C THR A 245 -4.99 -7.57 12.93
N MET A 246 -5.95 -7.94 12.07
CA MET A 246 -7.04 -7.07 11.65
C MET A 246 -7.97 -6.67 12.81
N LYS A 247 -8.20 -7.54 13.80
CA LYS A 247 -8.93 -7.15 15.02
C LYS A 247 -8.17 -6.11 15.84
N ILE A 248 -6.84 -6.22 15.92
CA ILE A 248 -6.00 -5.21 16.58
C ILE A 248 -6.10 -3.87 15.83
N VAL A 249 -6.05 -3.89 14.49
CA VAL A 249 -6.25 -2.69 13.67
C VAL A 249 -7.57 -2.00 14.02
N GLN A 250 -8.68 -2.73 14.18
CA GLN A 250 -9.98 -2.14 14.55
C GLN A 250 -9.92 -1.42 15.91
N ILE A 251 -9.16 -1.93 16.88
CA ILE A 251 -8.95 -1.27 18.17
C ILE A 251 -8.17 0.04 17.97
N ILE A 252 -7.12 0.02 17.13
CA ILE A 252 -6.33 1.22 16.79
C ILE A 252 -7.23 2.26 16.08
N MET A 253 -8.12 1.84 15.19
CA MET A 253 -9.09 2.73 14.52
C MET A 253 -10.00 3.46 15.51
N CYS A 254 -10.36 2.84 16.64
CA CYS A 254 -11.14 3.53 17.68
C CYS A 254 -10.34 4.66 18.35
N TYR A 255 -9.01 4.54 18.45
CA TYR A 255 -8.13 5.58 18.96
C TYR A 255 -7.79 6.67 17.92
N MET A 256 -7.88 6.33 16.63
CA MET A 256 -7.50 7.20 15.51
C MET A 256 -8.08 8.62 15.56
N PRO A 257 -9.38 8.86 15.85
CA PRO A 257 -9.91 10.22 15.92
C PRO A 257 -9.17 11.09 16.94
N LEU A 258 -8.84 10.53 18.11
CA LEU A 258 -8.10 11.26 19.14
C LEU A 258 -6.66 11.56 18.69
N GLY A 259 -5.97 10.57 18.11
CA GLY A 259 -4.61 10.75 17.63
C GLY A 259 -4.51 11.77 16.49
N ILE A 260 -5.42 11.73 15.52
CA ILE A 260 -5.45 12.68 14.38
C ILE A 260 -5.68 14.11 14.87
N LEU A 261 -6.57 14.32 15.85
CA LEU A 261 -6.83 15.65 16.41
C LEU A 261 -5.52 16.30 16.91
N PHE A 262 -4.77 15.61 17.76
CA PHE A 262 -3.53 16.14 18.33
C PHE A 262 -2.38 16.18 17.34
N LEU A 263 -2.32 15.25 16.38
CA LEU A 263 -1.30 15.25 15.34
C LEU A 263 -1.44 16.47 14.43
N ILE A 264 -2.67 16.75 13.97
CA ILE A 264 -2.96 17.94 13.14
C ILE A 264 -2.74 19.22 13.95
N ALA A 265 -3.27 19.29 15.18
CA ALA A 265 -3.12 20.47 16.01
C ALA A 265 -1.63 20.76 16.32
N GLY A 266 -0.85 19.74 16.69
CA GLY A 266 0.59 19.86 16.93
C GLY A 266 1.37 20.37 15.70
N LYS A 267 1.05 19.84 14.51
CA LYS A 267 1.70 20.30 13.27
C LYS A 267 1.35 21.75 12.92
N ILE A 268 0.12 22.18 13.13
CA ILE A 268 -0.28 23.58 12.88
C ILE A 268 0.46 24.55 13.81
N ILE A 269 0.77 24.15 15.04
CA ILE A 269 1.52 24.94 16.03
C ILE A 269 3.02 25.03 15.69
N GLU A 270 3.57 24.03 14.98
CA GLU A 270 4.96 24.03 14.49
C GLU A 270 5.13 24.89 13.22
N VAL A 271 4.09 25.01 12.39
CA VAL A 271 4.16 25.74 11.13
C VAL A 271 4.19 27.26 11.36
N GLU A 272 5.31 27.89 10.99
CA GLU A 272 5.50 29.34 11.11
C GLU A 272 4.85 30.12 9.95
N ASP A 273 4.79 29.54 8.74
CA ASP A 273 4.30 30.22 7.53
C ASP A 273 2.98 29.64 7.00
N TRP A 274 2.00 30.51 6.73
CA TRP A 274 0.73 30.14 6.10
C TRP A 274 0.92 29.65 4.65
N GLU A 275 2.04 29.97 4.01
CA GLU A 275 2.36 29.46 2.67
C GLU A 275 2.45 27.93 2.62
N ILE A 276 2.86 27.27 3.71
CA ILE A 276 2.92 25.81 3.79
C ILE A 276 1.52 25.19 3.59
N PHE A 277 0.46 25.82 4.12
CA PHE A 277 -0.91 25.35 3.90
C PHE A 277 -1.35 25.51 2.45
N ARG A 278 -0.89 26.56 1.75
CA ARG A 278 -1.15 26.73 0.32
C ARG A 278 -0.49 25.61 -0.49
N LYS A 279 0.78 25.31 -0.20
CA LYS A 279 1.53 24.21 -0.84
C LYS A 279 0.84 22.86 -0.59
N LEU A 280 0.43 22.61 0.66
CA LEU A 280 -0.27 21.39 1.06
C LEU A 280 -1.66 21.27 0.40
N GLY A 281 -2.38 22.38 0.25
CA GLY A 281 -3.65 22.44 -0.46
C GLY A 281 -3.50 22.12 -1.95
N LEU A 282 -2.46 22.66 -2.61
CA LEU A 282 -2.13 22.34 -4.01
C LEU A 282 -1.69 20.87 -4.18
N TYR A 283 -0.92 20.35 -3.23
CA TYR A 283 -0.58 18.92 -3.17
C TYR A 283 -1.84 18.05 -3.09
N MET A 284 -2.75 18.36 -2.16
CA MET A 284 -4.03 17.64 -2.02
C MET A 284 -4.86 17.71 -3.30
N ALA A 285 -4.95 18.89 -3.92
CA ALA A 285 -5.65 19.06 -5.20
C ALA A 285 -5.01 18.23 -6.33
N THR A 286 -3.68 18.14 -6.36
CA THR A 286 -2.93 17.34 -7.34
C THR A 286 -3.24 15.85 -7.19
N VAL A 287 -3.18 15.32 -5.96
CA VAL A 287 -3.50 13.91 -5.67
C VAL A 287 -4.95 13.61 -6.02
N LEU A 288 -5.90 14.42 -5.54
CA LEU A 288 -7.34 14.20 -5.80
C LEU A 288 -7.67 14.27 -7.30
N THR A 289 -7.04 15.20 -8.03
CA THR A 289 -7.21 15.29 -9.49
C THR A 289 -6.62 14.07 -10.19
N GLY A 290 -5.44 13.59 -9.77
CA GLY A 290 -4.85 12.37 -10.29
C GLY A 290 -5.73 11.14 -10.06
N LEU A 291 -6.23 10.97 -8.84
CA LEU A 291 -7.16 9.89 -8.50
C LEU A 291 -8.46 9.99 -9.30
N ALA A 292 -9.01 11.19 -9.50
CA ALA A 292 -10.21 11.42 -10.29
C ALA A 292 -9.99 11.07 -11.78
N ILE A 293 -8.89 11.53 -12.38
CA ILE A 293 -8.54 11.20 -13.78
C ILE A 293 -8.33 9.70 -13.94
N HIS A 294 -7.60 9.07 -13.02
CA HIS A 294 -7.33 7.63 -13.09
C HIS A 294 -8.62 6.80 -12.99
N SER A 295 -9.49 7.12 -12.02
CA SER A 295 -10.73 6.37 -11.76
C SER A 295 -11.86 6.62 -12.74
N ILE A 296 -11.98 7.83 -13.30
CA ILE A 296 -13.10 8.22 -14.18
C ILE A 296 -12.73 8.10 -15.66
N VAL A 297 -11.46 8.28 -16.01
CA VAL A 297 -11.00 8.27 -17.42
C VAL A 297 -10.21 7.01 -17.72
N ILE A 298 -9.11 6.75 -17.01
CA ILE A 298 -8.16 5.69 -17.38
C ILE A 298 -8.74 4.29 -17.17
N LEU A 299 -9.17 3.95 -15.95
CA LEU A 299 -9.72 2.62 -15.64
C LEU A 299 -10.96 2.30 -16.49
N PRO A 300 -11.96 3.21 -16.64
CA PRO A 300 -13.09 2.98 -17.53
C PRO A 300 -12.70 2.82 -19.00
N LEU A 301 -11.69 3.56 -19.48
CA LEU A 301 -11.18 3.44 -20.85
C LEU A 301 -10.54 2.06 -21.09
N ILE A 302 -9.71 1.59 -20.15
CA ILE A 302 -9.10 0.24 -20.23
C ILE A 302 -10.21 -0.82 -20.26
N TYR A 303 -11.19 -0.72 -19.37
CA TYR A 303 -12.34 -1.62 -19.35
C TYR A 303 -13.12 -1.59 -20.67
N PHE A 304 -13.39 -0.41 -21.21
CA PHE A 304 -14.13 -0.26 -22.47
C PHE A 304 -13.38 -0.86 -23.66
N ILE A 305 -12.05 -0.67 -23.75
CA ILE A 305 -11.24 -1.20 -24.85
C ILE A 305 -11.22 -2.73 -24.84
N VAL A 306 -11.07 -3.34 -23.66
CA VAL A 306 -10.95 -4.81 -23.51
C VAL A 306 -12.30 -5.50 -23.48
N VAL A 307 -13.22 -5.04 -22.63
CA VAL A 307 -14.53 -5.68 -22.40
C VAL A 307 -15.56 -5.27 -23.45
N ARG A 308 -15.41 -4.08 -24.06
CA ARG A 308 -16.35 -3.52 -25.06
C ARG A 308 -17.78 -3.38 -24.52
N LYS A 309 -17.91 -3.14 -23.21
CA LYS A 309 -19.17 -2.84 -22.51
C LYS A 309 -19.08 -1.49 -21.81
N ASN A 310 -20.22 -0.92 -21.43
CA ASN A 310 -20.28 0.36 -20.73
C ASN A 310 -19.66 0.25 -19.31
N PRO A 311 -18.52 0.91 -19.03
CA PRO A 311 -17.84 0.82 -17.73
C PRO A 311 -18.63 1.51 -16.60
N PHE A 312 -19.42 2.54 -16.91
CA PHE A 312 -20.15 3.28 -15.89
C PHE A 312 -21.33 2.49 -15.30
N GLN A 313 -21.94 1.59 -16.10
CA GLN A 313 -22.93 0.66 -15.58
C GLN A 313 -22.31 -0.33 -14.61
N PHE A 314 -21.12 -0.85 -14.94
CA PHE A 314 -20.36 -1.73 -14.05
C PHE A 314 -19.96 -1.01 -12.74
N ALA A 315 -19.46 0.22 -12.83
CA ALA A 315 -19.13 1.03 -11.67
C ALA A 315 -20.35 1.35 -10.78
N MET A 316 -21.51 1.58 -11.39
CA MET A 316 -22.78 1.78 -10.65
C MET A 316 -23.17 0.53 -9.85
N GLY A 317 -22.94 -0.67 -10.40
CA GLY A 317 -23.10 -1.93 -9.67
C GLY A 317 -22.20 -2.02 -8.42
N MET A 318 -21.02 -1.41 -8.46
CA MET A 318 -20.06 -1.37 -7.36
C MET A 318 -20.25 -0.21 -6.38
N ALA A 319 -21.21 0.70 -6.61
CA ALA A 319 -21.36 1.93 -5.83
C ALA A 319 -21.39 1.69 -4.32
N GLN A 320 -22.09 0.65 -3.85
CA GLN A 320 -22.15 0.31 -2.44
C GLN A 320 -20.78 -0.05 -1.85
N ALA A 321 -19.96 -0.82 -2.56
CA ALA A 321 -18.60 -1.16 -2.14
C ALA A 321 -17.69 0.07 -2.12
N LEU A 322 -17.79 0.94 -3.13
CA LEU A 322 -17.02 2.20 -3.19
C LEU A 322 -17.37 3.15 -2.05
N LEU A 323 -18.66 3.30 -1.72
CA LEU A 323 -19.08 4.07 -0.54
C LEU A 323 -18.54 3.44 0.75
N THR A 324 -18.60 2.13 0.89
CA THR A 324 -18.02 1.43 2.06
C THR A 324 -16.51 1.65 2.14
N ALA A 325 -15.79 1.63 1.02
CA ALA A 325 -14.36 1.89 0.95
C ALA A 325 -14.00 3.31 1.36
N LEU A 326 -14.76 4.29 0.92
CA LEU A 326 -14.60 5.68 1.34
C LEU A 326 -14.84 5.88 2.85
N MET A 327 -15.78 5.10 3.43
CA MET A 327 -16.12 5.20 4.85
C MET A 327 -15.08 4.54 5.75
N ILE A 328 -14.65 3.32 5.40
CA ILE A 328 -13.75 2.49 6.21
C ILE A 328 -12.26 2.78 5.94
N SER A 329 -11.93 3.30 4.74
CA SER A 329 -10.55 3.58 4.31
C SER A 329 -9.63 2.33 4.28
N SER A 330 -10.21 1.14 4.08
CA SER A 330 -9.49 -0.13 4.00
C SER A 330 -10.03 -1.03 2.89
N SER A 331 -9.18 -1.36 1.91
CA SER A 331 -9.56 -2.25 0.80
C SER A 331 -9.89 -3.65 1.30
N SER A 332 -9.08 -4.21 2.21
CA SER A 332 -9.28 -5.54 2.77
C SER A 332 -10.57 -5.64 3.60
N ALA A 333 -10.90 -4.61 4.40
CA ALA A 333 -12.13 -4.60 5.18
C ALA A 333 -13.40 -4.47 4.31
N THR A 334 -13.27 -3.91 3.11
CA THR A 334 -14.40 -3.75 2.18
C THR A 334 -14.65 -4.97 1.30
N LEU A 335 -13.70 -5.90 1.27
CA LEU A 335 -13.68 -7.06 0.39
C LEU A 335 -15.00 -7.87 0.39
N PRO A 336 -15.67 -8.16 1.54
CA PRO A 336 -16.94 -8.89 1.53
C PRO A 336 -18.08 -8.15 0.80
N VAL A 337 -18.12 -6.82 0.88
CA VAL A 337 -19.11 -5.99 0.19
C VAL A 337 -18.79 -5.93 -1.31
N THR A 338 -17.51 -5.85 -1.65
CA THR A 338 -17.01 -5.90 -3.03
C THR A 338 -17.37 -7.22 -3.70
N PHE A 339 -17.16 -8.36 -3.02
CA PHE A 339 -17.60 -9.68 -3.48
C PHE A 339 -19.08 -9.71 -3.85
N ARG A 340 -19.93 -9.29 -2.92
CA ARG A 340 -21.38 -9.29 -3.12
C ARG A 340 -21.81 -8.40 -4.29
N CYS A 341 -21.21 -7.22 -4.43
CA CYS A 341 -21.54 -6.32 -5.54
C CYS A 341 -21.06 -6.87 -6.89
N ALA A 342 -19.87 -7.47 -6.95
CA ALA A 342 -19.33 -8.06 -8.17
C ALA A 342 -20.15 -9.28 -8.63
N GLU A 343 -20.50 -10.18 -7.71
CA GLU A 343 -21.22 -11.42 -8.02
C GLU A 343 -22.72 -11.19 -8.24
N GLU A 344 -23.40 -10.43 -7.37
CA GLU A 344 -24.87 -10.29 -7.43
C GLU A 344 -25.32 -9.20 -8.42
N LYS A 345 -24.65 -8.03 -8.43
CA LYS A 345 -25.08 -6.89 -9.24
C LYS A 345 -24.44 -6.90 -10.63
N ASN A 346 -23.15 -7.20 -10.71
CA ASN A 346 -22.41 -7.21 -11.97
C ASN A 346 -22.35 -8.60 -12.63
N GLN A 347 -22.81 -9.65 -11.93
CA GLN A 347 -22.91 -11.03 -12.45
C GLN A 347 -21.57 -11.59 -12.94
N VAL A 348 -20.49 -11.26 -12.23
CA VAL A 348 -19.15 -11.78 -12.52
C VAL A 348 -19.03 -13.21 -11.97
N ASP A 349 -18.40 -14.10 -12.74
CA ASP A 349 -18.18 -15.50 -12.33
C ASP A 349 -17.42 -15.60 -10.98
N LYS A 350 -17.98 -16.39 -10.06
CA LYS A 350 -17.45 -16.59 -8.71
C LYS A 350 -16.03 -17.14 -8.69
N ARG A 351 -15.66 -17.93 -9.69
CA ARG A 351 -14.31 -18.50 -9.84
C ARG A 351 -13.27 -17.40 -10.05
N ILE A 352 -13.66 -16.31 -10.71
CA ILE A 352 -12.81 -15.16 -10.96
C ILE A 352 -12.81 -14.21 -9.80
N THR A 353 -13.98 -13.85 -9.25
CA THR A 353 -14.05 -12.92 -8.11
C THR A 353 -13.26 -13.43 -6.92
N ARG A 354 -13.36 -14.73 -6.60
CA ARG A 354 -12.68 -15.38 -5.47
C ARG A 354 -11.17 -15.43 -5.60
N PHE A 355 -10.66 -15.28 -6.81
CA PHE A 355 -9.23 -15.22 -7.06
C PHE A 355 -8.74 -13.77 -7.18
N VAL A 356 -9.38 -12.98 -8.04
CA VAL A 356 -8.91 -11.64 -8.42
C VAL A 356 -9.05 -10.65 -7.26
N LEU A 357 -10.20 -10.60 -6.56
CA LEU A 357 -10.45 -9.58 -5.54
C LEU A 357 -9.55 -9.69 -4.30
N PRO A 358 -9.33 -10.87 -3.69
CA PRO A 358 -8.45 -10.98 -2.52
C PRO A 358 -6.99 -10.61 -2.84
N VAL A 359 -6.53 -10.98 -4.04
CA VAL A 359 -5.18 -10.70 -4.52
C VAL A 359 -5.04 -9.23 -4.89
N GLY A 360 -6.07 -8.63 -5.49
CA GLY A 360 -6.11 -7.21 -5.83
C GLY A 360 -6.06 -6.33 -4.57
N ALA A 361 -6.81 -6.70 -3.53
CA ALA A 361 -6.89 -5.94 -2.28
C ALA A 361 -5.54 -5.78 -1.55
N THR A 362 -4.54 -6.59 -1.92
CA THR A 362 -3.17 -6.52 -1.39
C THR A 362 -2.15 -6.05 -2.42
N ILE A 363 -2.25 -6.49 -3.69
CA ILE A 363 -1.22 -6.21 -4.70
C ILE A 363 -1.55 -4.95 -5.51
N ASN A 364 -2.82 -4.72 -5.84
CA ASN A 364 -3.23 -3.69 -6.80
C ASN A 364 -3.68 -2.42 -6.08
N MET A 365 -2.71 -1.54 -5.84
CA MET A 365 -2.95 -0.28 -5.13
C MET A 365 -2.66 0.95 -5.98
N ASP A 366 -3.38 1.09 -7.09
CA ASP A 366 -3.25 2.18 -8.06
C ASP A 366 -3.23 3.57 -7.39
N GLY A 367 -4.16 3.81 -6.46
CA GLY A 367 -4.28 5.07 -5.74
C GLY A 367 -3.14 5.32 -4.76
N THR A 368 -2.61 4.26 -4.13
CA THR A 368 -1.44 4.36 -3.24
C THR A 368 -0.19 4.69 -4.04
N ALA A 369 0.03 4.02 -5.17
CA ALA A 369 1.18 4.24 -6.03
C ALA A 369 1.20 5.67 -6.63
N LEU A 370 0.05 6.15 -7.11
CA LEU A 370 -0.10 7.53 -7.58
C LEU A 370 0.22 8.53 -6.47
N TYR A 371 -0.32 8.30 -5.26
CA TYR A 371 -0.06 9.14 -4.11
C TYR A 371 1.42 9.18 -3.73
N GLU A 372 2.10 8.03 -3.67
CA GLU A 372 3.51 7.94 -3.29
C GLU A 372 4.40 8.68 -4.28
N ALA A 373 4.13 8.52 -5.58
CA ALA A 373 4.85 9.23 -6.62
C ALA A 373 4.65 10.76 -6.53
N VAL A 374 3.40 11.21 -6.35
CA VAL A 374 3.10 12.65 -6.18
C VAL A 374 3.73 13.20 -4.91
N ALA A 375 3.65 12.45 -3.81
CA ALA A 375 4.21 12.84 -2.53
C ALA A 375 5.75 12.94 -2.58
N ALA A 376 6.44 11.99 -3.21
CA ALA A 376 7.90 11.99 -3.30
C ALA A 376 8.41 13.22 -4.06
N VAL A 377 7.79 13.50 -5.21
CA VAL A 377 8.14 14.69 -6.00
C VAL A 377 7.73 15.98 -5.29
N PHE A 378 6.62 15.99 -4.56
CA PHE A 378 6.22 17.13 -3.75
C PHE A 378 7.23 17.44 -2.64
N ILE A 379 7.73 16.42 -1.91
CA ILE A 379 8.76 16.59 -0.88
C ILE A 379 10.08 17.09 -1.50
N ALA A 380 10.46 16.57 -2.66
CA ALA A 380 11.62 17.09 -3.37
C ALA A 380 11.46 18.58 -3.71
N GLN A 381 10.31 18.98 -4.24
CA GLN A 381 9.99 20.38 -4.54
C GLN A 381 9.92 21.25 -3.28
N LEU A 382 9.47 20.70 -2.15
CA LEU A 382 9.40 21.42 -0.87
C LEU A 382 10.78 21.78 -0.34
N ASN A 383 11.76 20.91 -0.57
CA ASN A 383 13.16 21.07 -0.19
C ASN A 383 14.01 21.77 -1.27
N ASP A 384 13.38 22.34 -2.29
CA ASP A 384 14.04 22.98 -3.43
C ASP A 384 15.07 22.04 -4.13
N LEU A 385 14.78 20.74 -4.16
CA LEU A 385 15.59 19.72 -4.81
C LEU A 385 15.08 19.44 -6.23
N ASP A 386 15.93 19.71 -7.22
CA ASP A 386 15.69 19.32 -8.60
C ASP A 386 15.95 17.83 -8.80
N LEU A 387 14.90 17.09 -9.16
CA LEU A 387 15.00 15.66 -9.42
C LEU A 387 15.55 15.40 -10.83
N SER A 388 16.61 14.62 -10.90
CA SER A 388 17.11 14.07 -12.16
C SER A 388 16.12 13.06 -12.77
N ILE A 389 16.22 12.85 -14.08
CA ILE A 389 15.42 11.81 -14.79
C ILE A 389 15.65 10.42 -14.15
N GLY A 390 16.87 10.13 -13.71
CA GLY A 390 17.20 8.89 -13.01
C GLY A 390 16.41 8.73 -11.71
N GLN A 391 16.35 9.78 -10.88
CA GLN A 391 15.55 9.76 -9.64
C GLN A 391 14.05 9.64 -9.92
N ILE A 392 13.52 10.27 -10.98
CA ILE A 392 12.12 10.12 -11.38
C ILE A 392 11.79 8.67 -11.75
N ILE A 393 12.67 8.00 -12.51
CA ILE A 393 12.51 6.58 -12.85
C ILE A 393 12.59 5.72 -11.58
N THR A 394 13.53 6.01 -10.69
CA THR A 394 13.64 5.31 -9.39
C THR A 394 12.36 5.47 -8.59
N ILE A 395 11.83 6.69 -8.41
CA ILE A 395 10.53 6.94 -7.74
C ILE A 395 9.42 6.13 -8.40
N SER A 396 9.39 6.07 -9.73
CA SER A 396 8.34 5.34 -10.45
C SER A 396 8.38 3.83 -10.14
N ILE A 397 9.57 3.23 -10.16
CA ILE A 397 9.74 1.80 -9.90
C ILE A 397 9.50 1.50 -8.43
N THR A 398 10.05 2.31 -7.52
CA THR A 398 9.92 2.10 -6.08
C THR A 398 8.50 2.34 -5.60
N ALA A 399 7.78 3.34 -6.10
CA ALA A 399 6.36 3.54 -5.77
C ALA A 399 5.49 2.37 -6.25
N THR A 400 5.76 1.83 -7.45
CA THR A 400 5.06 0.63 -7.94
C THR A 400 5.35 -0.61 -7.09
N ALA A 401 6.60 -0.78 -6.65
CA ALA A 401 6.97 -1.91 -5.79
C ALA A 401 6.44 -1.74 -4.35
N ALA A 402 6.48 -0.52 -3.82
CA ALA A 402 6.05 -0.18 -2.48
C ALA A 402 4.52 -0.26 -2.35
N SER A 403 3.77 0.08 -3.42
CA SER A 403 2.31 -0.07 -3.43
C SER A 403 1.83 -1.52 -3.36
N ILE A 404 2.59 -2.49 -3.90
CA ILE A 404 2.31 -3.93 -3.73
C ILE A 404 2.53 -4.36 -2.26
N GLY A 405 3.45 -3.66 -1.60
CA GLY A 405 3.81 -3.87 -0.20
C GLY A 405 2.88 -3.25 0.82
N ALA A 406 2.12 -2.24 0.40
CA ALA A 406 1.15 -1.60 1.26
C ALA A 406 0.04 -2.62 1.57
N ALA A 407 -0.23 -2.87 2.84
CA ALA A 407 -1.38 -3.68 3.20
C ALA A 407 -2.67 -2.90 2.93
N GLY A 408 -3.79 -3.59 2.65
CA GLY A 408 -5.09 -2.98 2.34
C GLY A 408 -5.79 -2.35 3.55
N VAL A 409 -5.01 -1.70 4.40
CA VAL A 409 -5.32 -1.24 5.75
C VAL A 409 -5.10 0.28 5.80
N PRO A 410 -5.89 1.04 6.59
CA PRO A 410 -5.83 2.49 6.53
C PRO A 410 -4.44 3.01 6.89
N GLN A 411 -4.03 4.09 6.22
CA GLN A 411 -2.72 4.75 6.41
C GLN A 411 -1.49 3.90 6.08
N ALA A 412 -1.64 2.70 5.52
CA ALA A 412 -0.49 1.86 5.12
C ALA A 412 0.46 2.58 4.14
N GLY A 413 -0.09 3.43 3.27
CA GLY A 413 0.68 4.19 2.28
C GLY A 413 1.67 5.21 2.85
N LEU A 414 1.52 5.64 4.11
CA LEU A 414 2.49 6.55 4.76
C LEU A 414 3.79 5.85 5.13
N VAL A 415 3.74 4.55 5.36
CA VAL A 415 4.90 3.75 5.76
C VAL A 415 5.75 3.46 4.54
N THR A 416 5.11 3.00 3.48
CA THR A 416 5.72 2.68 2.20
C THR A 416 6.30 3.93 1.54
N MET A 417 5.75 5.11 1.83
CA MET A 417 6.30 6.40 1.43
C MET A 417 7.75 6.62 1.92
N VAL A 418 8.11 6.16 3.13
CA VAL A 418 9.48 6.28 3.66
C VAL A 418 10.48 5.50 2.80
N ILE A 419 10.05 4.37 2.24
CA ILE A 419 10.86 3.55 1.33
C ILE A 419 11.14 4.33 0.05
N VAL A 420 10.10 4.93 -0.54
CA VAL A 420 10.21 5.69 -1.79
C VAL A 420 11.15 6.88 -1.61
N LEU A 421 11.04 7.63 -0.50
CA LEU A 421 11.93 8.75 -0.20
C LEU A 421 13.37 8.30 0.04
N SER A 422 13.57 7.24 0.83
CA SER A 422 14.90 6.71 1.13
C SER A 422 15.60 6.23 -0.14
N ALA A 423 14.85 5.63 -1.08
CA ALA A 423 15.37 5.14 -2.35
C ALA A 423 15.88 6.25 -3.27
N VAL A 424 15.46 7.50 -3.09
CA VAL A 424 16.00 8.65 -3.84
C VAL A 424 16.83 9.61 -2.99
N GLY A 425 17.08 9.24 -1.72
CA GLY A 425 17.88 10.05 -0.79
C GLY A 425 17.16 11.31 -0.29
N LEU A 426 15.83 11.33 -0.32
CA LEU A 426 15.04 12.46 0.20
C LEU A 426 14.84 12.35 1.73
N PRO A 427 14.76 13.48 2.44
CA PRO A 427 14.56 13.51 3.88
C PRO A 427 13.18 12.94 4.26
N ALA A 428 13.17 11.88 5.07
CA ALA A 428 11.94 11.20 5.49
C ALA A 428 11.17 11.96 6.59
N GLU A 429 11.78 12.95 7.24
CA GLU A 429 11.16 13.80 8.26
C GLU A 429 10.00 14.64 7.71
N ASP A 430 10.05 15.01 6.43
CA ASP A 430 9.00 15.81 5.78
C ASP A 430 7.72 15.01 5.48
N VAL A 431 7.76 13.68 5.59
CA VAL A 431 6.54 12.85 5.56
C VAL A 431 5.54 13.33 6.60
N THR A 432 6.02 13.88 7.73
CA THR A 432 5.16 14.36 8.82
C THR A 432 4.18 15.45 8.39
N LEU A 433 4.51 16.25 7.37
CA LEU A 433 3.61 17.25 6.79
C LEU A 433 2.44 16.61 6.05
N ILE A 434 2.70 15.48 5.39
CA ILE A 434 1.69 14.76 4.60
C ILE A 434 0.71 14.01 5.51
N ILE A 435 1.16 13.51 6.67
CA ILE A 435 0.32 12.80 7.64
C ILE A 435 -0.93 13.63 8.03
N ALA A 436 -0.78 14.96 8.14
CA ALA A 436 -1.86 15.85 8.51
C ALA A 436 -3.04 15.88 7.52
N VAL A 437 -2.79 15.58 6.24
CA VAL A 437 -3.82 15.54 5.18
C VAL A 437 -4.11 14.13 4.68
N ASP A 438 -3.27 13.15 5.01
CA ASP A 438 -3.39 11.77 4.55
C ASP A 438 -4.72 11.15 4.96
N TRP A 439 -5.28 11.48 6.12
CA TRP A 439 -6.59 10.96 6.57
C TRP A 439 -7.72 11.19 5.56
N LEU A 440 -7.65 12.25 4.74
CA LEU A 440 -8.62 12.55 3.71
C LEU A 440 -8.26 11.85 2.40
N LEU A 441 -7.00 11.94 2.00
CA LEU A 441 -6.50 11.33 0.76
C LEU A 441 -6.63 9.81 0.79
N ASP A 442 -6.37 9.17 1.93
CA ASP A 442 -6.49 7.72 2.16
C ASP A 442 -7.84 7.17 1.74
N ARG A 443 -8.93 7.87 2.05
CA ARG A 443 -10.30 7.46 1.70
C ARG A 443 -10.49 7.36 0.20
N PHE A 444 -10.00 8.36 -0.54
CA PHE A 444 -10.08 8.36 -2.00
C PHE A 444 -9.11 7.36 -2.61
N ARG A 445 -7.92 7.17 -2.04
CA ARG A 445 -6.98 6.12 -2.46
C ARG A 445 -7.61 4.74 -2.34
N THR A 446 -8.19 4.41 -1.18
CA THR A 446 -8.89 3.14 -0.98
C THR A 446 -10.01 2.95 -1.99
N MET A 447 -10.81 3.99 -2.24
CA MET A 447 -11.90 3.92 -3.21
C MET A 447 -11.39 3.60 -4.62
N VAL A 448 -10.28 4.21 -5.04
CA VAL A 448 -9.66 3.93 -6.35
C VAL A 448 -9.06 2.53 -6.40
N ASN A 449 -8.39 2.06 -5.35
CA ASN A 449 -7.84 0.70 -5.27
C ASN A 449 -8.96 -0.35 -5.44
N VAL A 450 -10.04 -0.23 -4.67
CA VAL A 450 -11.21 -1.13 -4.75
C VAL A 450 -11.87 -1.07 -6.14
N LEU A 451 -11.93 0.11 -6.77
CA LEU A 451 -12.45 0.25 -8.12
C LEU A 451 -11.57 -0.43 -9.16
N GLY A 452 -10.24 -0.29 -9.05
CA GLY A 452 -9.25 -0.95 -9.90
C GLY A 452 -9.40 -2.47 -9.88
N ASP A 453 -9.53 -3.05 -8.69
CA ASP A 453 -9.76 -4.49 -8.50
C ASP A 453 -11.08 -4.93 -9.10
N SER A 454 -12.13 -4.13 -8.88
CA SER A 454 -13.46 -4.40 -9.40
C SER A 454 -13.45 -4.44 -10.93
N PHE A 455 -12.86 -3.45 -11.60
CA PHE A 455 -12.70 -3.48 -13.06
C PHE A 455 -11.83 -4.64 -13.52
N GLY A 456 -10.79 -4.99 -12.74
CA GLY A 456 -9.95 -6.16 -12.97
C GLY A 456 -10.75 -7.45 -13.08
N THR A 457 -11.75 -7.67 -12.21
CA THR A 457 -12.60 -8.87 -12.28
C THR A 457 -13.33 -9.00 -13.63
N GLY A 458 -13.94 -7.92 -14.12
CA GLY A 458 -14.67 -7.94 -15.39
C GLY A 458 -13.75 -8.03 -16.62
N ILE A 459 -12.54 -7.47 -16.54
CA ILE A 459 -11.52 -7.60 -17.60
C ILE A 459 -11.02 -9.05 -17.67
N VAL A 460 -10.62 -9.62 -16.53
CA VAL A 460 -10.11 -10.99 -16.45
C VAL A 460 -11.19 -11.99 -16.84
N GLU A 461 -12.46 -11.73 -16.51
CA GLU A 461 -13.61 -12.51 -16.96
C GLU A 461 -13.74 -12.53 -18.48
N LYS A 462 -13.72 -11.36 -19.12
CA LYS A 462 -13.80 -11.30 -20.58
C LYS A 462 -12.66 -12.07 -21.25
N LEU A 463 -11.44 -11.91 -20.73
CA LEU A 463 -10.25 -12.55 -21.28
C LEU A 463 -10.22 -14.05 -21.02
N SER A 464 -10.89 -14.53 -19.96
CA SER A 464 -10.84 -15.93 -19.51
C SER A 464 -12.06 -16.76 -19.86
N LYS A 465 -12.87 -16.28 -20.81
CA LYS A 465 -14.11 -16.94 -21.21
C LYS A 465 -13.90 -18.39 -21.66
N LYS A 466 -12.85 -18.67 -22.45
CA LYS A 466 -12.57 -20.02 -22.96
C LYS A 466 -12.19 -20.98 -21.83
N GLU A 467 -11.41 -20.50 -20.87
CA GLU A 467 -11.00 -21.28 -19.72
C GLU A 467 -12.20 -21.57 -18.79
N LEU A 468 -13.10 -20.61 -18.59
CA LEU A 468 -14.34 -20.83 -17.84
C LEU A 468 -15.24 -21.87 -18.53
N GLU A 469 -15.45 -21.76 -19.84
CA GLU A 469 -16.23 -22.72 -20.63
C GLU A 469 -15.62 -24.14 -20.54
N GLN A 470 -14.28 -24.26 -20.55
CA GLN A 470 -13.60 -25.55 -20.41
C GLN A 470 -13.74 -26.16 -19.00
N MET A 471 -13.78 -25.33 -17.96
CA MET A 471 -14.04 -25.78 -16.59
C MET A 471 -15.47 -26.28 -16.43
N ASP A 472 -16.44 -25.63 -17.09
CA ASP A 472 -17.85 -26.06 -17.07
C ASP A 472 -18.01 -27.45 -17.73
N VAL A 473 -17.39 -27.65 -18.91
CA VAL A 473 -17.43 -28.95 -19.61
C VAL A 473 -16.77 -30.06 -18.78
N SER A 474 -15.61 -29.79 -18.17
CA SER A 474 -14.93 -30.78 -17.31
C SER A 474 -15.75 -31.15 -16.08
N SER A 475 -16.52 -30.19 -15.55
CA SER A 475 -17.40 -30.41 -14.41
C SER A 475 -18.60 -31.27 -14.79
N GLU A 476 -19.22 -31.01 -15.95
CA GLU A 476 -20.33 -31.82 -16.46
C GLU A 476 -19.90 -33.24 -16.83
N VAL A 477 -18.72 -33.44 -17.43
CA VAL A 477 -18.20 -34.77 -17.76
C VAL A 477 -17.94 -35.61 -16.51
N ASN A 478 -17.49 -34.99 -15.41
CA ASN A 478 -17.34 -35.68 -14.11
C ASN A 478 -18.68 -36.04 -13.46
N ILE A 479 -19.75 -35.29 -13.74
CA ILE A 479 -21.11 -35.59 -13.26
C ILE A 479 -21.79 -36.67 -14.12
N VAL A 480 -21.51 -36.69 -15.43
CA VAL A 480 -22.18 -37.56 -16.41
C VAL A 480 -21.53 -38.94 -16.56
N ASN A 481 -20.30 -39.15 -16.06
CA ASN A 481 -19.62 -40.44 -16.20
C ASN A 481 -20.26 -41.53 -15.29
N PRO A 482 -21.10 -42.45 -15.80
CA PRO A 482 -21.83 -43.41 -14.97
C PRO A 482 -20.92 -44.53 -14.45
N PHE A 483 -19.69 -44.62 -14.96
CA PHE A 483 -18.70 -45.66 -14.65
C PHE A 483 -17.64 -45.23 -13.63
N ALA A 484 -17.67 -43.98 -13.15
CA ALA A 484 -16.74 -43.53 -12.10
C ALA A 484 -17.12 -44.02 -10.68
N LEU A 485 -18.22 -44.78 -10.55
CA LEU A 485 -18.73 -45.25 -9.25
C LEU A 485 -18.60 -46.78 -9.03
N GLU A 486 -17.96 -47.52 -9.94
CA GLU A 486 -17.95 -48.98 -9.86
C GLU A 486 -16.56 -49.56 -10.14
N SER A 487 -15.66 -49.39 -9.17
CA SER A 487 -14.44 -50.21 -9.07
C SER A 487 -14.04 -50.52 -7.63
N THR A 488 -14.98 -50.50 -6.67
CA THR A 488 -14.69 -50.80 -5.24
C THR A 488 -15.59 -51.88 -4.63
N ILE A 489 -16.17 -52.76 -5.45
CA ILE A 489 -16.83 -53.98 -4.97
C ILE A 489 -16.16 -55.17 -5.65
N LEU A 490 -15.07 -55.63 -5.04
CA LEU A 490 -14.56 -57.00 -5.00
C LEU A 490 -13.10 -56.89 -4.53
N ASP A 491 -12.94 -56.75 -3.22
CA ASP A 491 -11.84 -57.29 -2.42
C ASP A 491 -12.17 -56.99 -0.93
N ASN A 492 -12.93 -57.91 -0.32
CA ASN A 492 -12.91 -58.18 1.13
C ASN A 492 -11.51 -58.73 1.45
N GLU A 493 -10.79 -58.43 2.54
CA GLU A 493 -11.15 -58.24 3.95
C GLU A 493 -9.94 -57.58 4.64
N ASP A 494 -10.14 -56.46 5.38
CA ASP A 494 -9.60 -56.20 6.74
C ASP A 494 -9.52 -54.69 7.09
N SER A 495 -10.36 -54.32 8.07
CA SER A 495 -10.24 -53.20 9.04
C SER A 495 -10.29 -51.73 8.58
N ASP A 496 -11.45 -51.13 8.83
CA ASP A 496 -11.80 -49.75 9.21
C ASP A 496 -10.65 -48.80 9.61
N THR A 497 -10.51 -47.57 9.08
CA THR A 497 -11.49 -46.47 9.10
C THR A 497 -11.14 -45.42 8.03
N LYS A 498 -12.07 -45.18 7.10
CA LYS A 498 -12.00 -44.15 6.05
C LYS A 498 -12.40 -42.78 6.61
N LYS A 499 -11.57 -41.75 6.41
CA LYS A 499 -12.01 -40.33 6.42
C LYS A 499 -12.37 -39.92 4.99
N SER A 500 -13.62 -39.51 4.82
CA SER A 500 -14.20 -39.03 3.57
C SER A 500 -13.66 -37.66 3.20
N TYR A 501 -13.10 -37.56 1.99
CA TYR A 501 -12.86 -36.30 1.30
C TYR A 501 -14.20 -35.70 0.89
N VAL A 502 -14.56 -34.55 1.45
CA VAL A 502 -15.67 -33.71 0.98
C VAL A 502 -15.07 -32.59 0.15
N ASN A 503 -15.32 -32.64 -1.16
CA ASN A 503 -15.12 -31.53 -2.08
C ASN A 503 -15.90 -30.31 -1.58
N GLY A 504 -15.20 -29.20 -1.32
CA GLY A 504 -15.74 -27.93 -0.82
C GLY A 504 -16.57 -27.16 -1.85
N GLY A 505 -17.61 -27.79 -2.40
CA GLY A 505 -18.69 -27.13 -3.13
C GLY A 505 -19.87 -26.94 -2.18
N PHE A 506 -20.11 -25.70 -1.74
CA PHE A 506 -21.32 -25.36 -0.99
C PHE A 506 -22.55 -25.53 -1.91
N ALA A 507 -23.25 -26.65 -1.74
CA ALA A 507 -24.62 -26.82 -2.20
C ALA A 507 -25.52 -25.87 -1.41
N VAL A 508 -26.28 -25.04 -2.12
CA VAL A 508 -27.33 -24.21 -1.54
C VAL A 508 -28.50 -25.13 -1.20
N ASP A 509 -28.65 -25.45 0.08
CA ASP A 509 -29.83 -26.18 0.54
C ASP A 509 -31.02 -25.21 0.67
N LYS A 510 -32.08 -25.50 -0.09
CA LYS A 510 -33.36 -24.79 -0.05
C LYS A 510 -34.31 -25.52 0.90
N SER A 511 -34.00 -25.47 2.19
CA SER A 511 -34.95 -25.79 3.26
C SER A 511 -34.31 -25.43 4.58
N ASP A 512 -34.80 -24.40 5.25
CA ASP A 512 -35.56 -24.62 6.48
C ASP A 512 -35.99 -23.31 7.16
N THR A 513 -37.30 -23.20 7.25
CA THR A 513 -38.06 -22.90 8.47
C THR A 513 -37.22 -22.49 9.69
N ILE A 514 -37.40 -21.23 10.06
CA ILE A 514 -36.94 -20.61 11.31
C ILE A 514 -37.48 -21.41 12.50
N SER A 515 -36.60 -22.07 13.25
CA SER A 515 -36.85 -22.43 14.64
C SER A 515 -35.90 -21.66 15.54
N PHE A 516 -36.48 -20.81 16.38
CA PHE A 516 -35.79 -20.09 17.44
C PHE A 516 -35.65 -21.02 18.64
N THR A 517 -34.42 -21.22 19.13
CA THR A 517 -34.19 -21.61 20.53
C THR A 517 -33.02 -20.83 21.12
N GLN A 518 -33.34 -20.08 22.16
CA GLN A 518 -32.45 -19.49 23.16
C GLN A 518 -31.66 -20.57 23.93
N THR A 519 -30.68 -20.10 24.72
CA THR A 519 -29.81 -20.76 25.72
C THR A 519 -28.44 -21.19 25.16
N SER A 520 -27.29 -20.97 25.80
CA SER A 520 -26.92 -20.37 27.08
C SER A 520 -25.42 -20.06 27.04
N GLN A 521 -25.01 -19.04 27.80
CA GLN A 521 -23.71 -18.81 28.46
C GLN A 521 -22.56 -19.80 28.17
N PHE A 522 -21.44 -19.30 27.65
CA PHE A 522 -20.15 -19.14 28.36
C PHE A 522 -19.25 -18.15 27.60
#